data_AF-A0A9X0CP91-F1
#
_entry.id   AF-A0A9X0CP91-F1
#
_cell.length_a   1.000
_cell.length_b   1.000
_cell.length_c   1.000
_cell.angle_alpha   90.00
_cell.angle_beta   90.00
_cell.angle_gamma   90.00
#
_symmetry.space_group_name_H-M   'P 1'
#
loop_
_entity.id
_entity.type
_entity.pdbx_description
1 polymer ?
#
loop_
_entity_poly.entity_id
_entity_poly.type
_entity_poly.pdbx_seq_one_letter_code
_entity_poly.pdbx_strand_id
1 'polypeptide(L)'
;MPKGDTRTQTQWKDIPSRCDMKQELTMVENKIYSEFVMNKESYNEYEPGRFREFCISAGAKTLFDTILSAVTTSRHSTDRINLNQKRVVSIIYNMCYCMSQTCNPLQIDHALYLRSSQINQQGLETEHIMGHPCARRTVNDVVNTLSQKHGQSFEDFINEATRHKWLLVLIIDDYTSIHTKRRPQEERASEAKTMCTIEL
;
A
#
# COMPACT_ATOMS: atom_id res chain seq x y z
N MET A 1 11.38 -3.57 -67.72
CA MET A 1 12.10 -3.93 -66.49
C MET A 1 11.45 -3.24 -65.30
N PRO A 2 10.74 -3.94 -64.40
CA PRO A 2 10.26 -3.35 -63.16
C PRO A 2 11.36 -3.46 -62.09
N LYS A 3 11.68 -2.34 -61.44
CA LYS A 3 12.56 -2.30 -60.26
C LYS A 3 11.78 -2.89 -59.08
N GLY A 4 12.29 -3.97 -58.52
CA GLY A 4 11.73 -4.61 -57.33
C GLY A 4 11.81 -3.68 -56.12
N ASP A 5 10.67 -3.49 -55.46
CA ASP A 5 10.57 -2.85 -54.15
C ASP A 5 11.03 -3.86 -53.09
N THR A 6 12.32 -3.82 -52.76
CA THR A 6 12.87 -4.53 -51.59
C THR A 6 12.48 -3.78 -50.32
N ARG A 7 11.21 -3.88 -49.93
CA ARG A 7 10.81 -3.69 -48.54
C ARG A 7 11.20 -4.93 -47.76
N THR A 8 12.34 -4.80 -47.08
CA THR A 8 12.74 -5.67 -45.98
C THR A 8 11.57 -5.88 -45.02
N GLN A 9 11.01 -7.09 -45.04
CA GLN A 9 10.25 -7.65 -43.94
C GLN A 9 11.19 -7.79 -42.74
N THR A 10 11.39 -6.70 -42.01
CA THR A 10 12.07 -6.77 -40.72
C THR A 10 11.08 -7.29 -39.69
N GLN A 11 11.16 -8.61 -39.48
CA GLN A 11 10.85 -9.36 -38.26
C GLN A 11 9.99 -8.66 -37.21
N TRP A 12 8.71 -9.06 -37.17
CA TRP A 12 7.85 -8.99 -35.99
C TRP A 12 8.25 -10.05 -34.95
N LYS A 13 9.54 -10.13 -34.61
CA LYS A 13 10.00 -11.03 -33.55
C LYS A 13 10.00 -10.25 -32.23
N ASP A 14 9.17 -10.73 -31.33
CA ASP A 14 8.98 -10.32 -29.93
C ASP A 14 8.09 -9.08 -29.72
N ILE A 15 6.83 -9.18 -30.18
CA ILE A 15 5.75 -8.44 -29.51
C ILE A 15 5.61 -9.11 -28.13
N PRO A 16 5.82 -8.39 -27.01
CA PRO A 16 5.49 -8.93 -25.69
C PRO A 16 4.07 -9.47 -25.75
N SER A 17 3.85 -10.72 -25.33
CA SER A 17 2.52 -11.33 -25.22
C SER A 17 1.52 -10.25 -24.84
N ARG A 18 0.60 -9.92 -25.75
CA ARG A 18 -0.32 -8.80 -25.56
C ARG A 18 -1.04 -9.02 -24.24
N CYS A 19 -0.84 -8.11 -23.27
CA CYS A 19 -1.46 -8.20 -21.96
C CYS A 19 -2.98 -8.24 -22.12
N ASP A 20 -3.58 -9.38 -21.75
CA ASP A 20 -5.02 -9.43 -21.51
C ASP A 20 -5.26 -8.91 -20.10
N MET A 21 -5.38 -7.58 -20.02
CA MET A 21 -5.52 -6.88 -18.75
C MET A 21 -6.72 -7.39 -17.94
N LYS A 22 -7.82 -7.80 -18.59
CA LYS A 22 -9.00 -8.32 -17.90
C LYS A 22 -8.72 -9.67 -17.27
N GLN A 23 -8.13 -10.59 -18.06
CA GLN A 23 -7.79 -11.93 -17.56
C GLN A 23 -6.74 -11.85 -16.45
N GLU A 24 -5.66 -11.08 -16.66
CA GLU A 24 -4.58 -10.98 -15.69
C GLU A 24 -5.01 -10.25 -14.41
N LEU A 25 -5.83 -9.21 -14.49
CA LEU A 25 -6.41 -8.59 -13.28
C LEU A 25 -7.29 -9.58 -12.50
N THR A 26 -8.09 -10.40 -13.20
CA THR A 26 -8.92 -11.43 -12.54
C THR A 26 -8.05 -12.46 -11.81
N MET A 27 -6.90 -12.83 -12.38
CA MET A 27 -5.95 -13.74 -11.70
C MET A 27 -5.38 -13.12 -10.42
N VAL A 28 -4.95 -11.86 -10.48
CA VAL A 28 -4.40 -11.13 -9.33
C VAL A 28 -5.46 -10.90 -8.26
N GLU A 29 -6.66 -10.52 -8.65
CA GLU A 29 -7.81 -10.29 -7.76
C GLU A 29 -8.15 -11.55 -6.95
N ASN A 30 -8.27 -12.70 -7.62
CA ASN A 30 -8.50 -13.99 -6.96
C ASN A 30 -7.38 -14.33 -5.94
N LYS A 31 -6.12 -14.05 -6.30
CA LYS A 31 -4.98 -14.33 -5.42
C LYS A 31 -4.94 -13.41 -4.20
N ILE A 32 -5.22 -12.12 -4.39
CA ILE A 32 -5.37 -11.14 -3.30
C ILE A 32 -6.46 -11.62 -2.33
N TYR A 33 -7.61 -12.04 -2.88
CA TYR A 33 -8.71 -12.54 -2.07
C TYR A 33 -8.33 -13.78 -1.26
N SER A 34 -7.69 -14.77 -1.89
CA SER A 34 -7.31 -16.00 -1.19
C SER A 34 -6.27 -15.76 -0.09
N GLU A 35 -5.17 -15.06 -0.41
CA GLU A 35 -4.03 -14.96 0.51
C GLU A 35 -4.23 -13.89 1.59
N PHE A 36 -4.73 -12.71 1.22
CA PHE A 36 -4.80 -11.57 2.14
C PHE A 36 -6.16 -11.42 2.82
N VAL A 37 -7.25 -11.79 2.14
CA VAL A 37 -8.60 -11.60 2.69
C VAL A 37 -9.09 -12.84 3.44
N MET A 38 -9.03 -14.01 2.80
CA MET A 38 -9.55 -15.27 3.35
C MET A 38 -8.59 -15.89 4.35
N ASN A 39 -7.36 -16.16 3.92
CA ASN A 39 -6.42 -16.92 4.75
C ASN A 39 -5.69 -16.04 5.76
N LYS A 40 -5.62 -14.73 5.53
CA LYS A 40 -4.81 -13.76 6.33
C LYS A 40 -3.39 -14.28 6.56
N GLU A 41 -2.88 -15.02 5.58
CA GLU A 41 -1.65 -15.82 5.68
C GLU A 41 -0.40 -14.93 5.63
N SER A 42 -0.54 -13.69 5.18
CA SER A 42 0.58 -12.76 4.99
C SER A 42 0.15 -11.31 5.12
N TYR A 43 1.12 -10.45 5.41
CA TYR A 43 0.96 -9.01 5.29
C TYR A 43 0.73 -8.63 3.83
N ASN A 44 -0.04 -7.56 3.61
CA ASN A 44 -0.25 -6.98 2.29
C ASN A 44 1.11 -6.66 1.64
N GLU A 45 1.33 -7.14 0.42
CA GLU A 45 2.59 -6.90 -0.28
C GLU A 45 2.56 -5.55 -1.00
N TYR A 46 3.49 -4.67 -0.66
CA TYR A 46 3.60 -3.30 -1.18
C TYR A 46 4.96 -3.00 -1.84
N GLU A 47 5.95 -3.87 -1.64
CA GLU A 47 7.26 -3.74 -2.27
C GLU A 47 7.13 -4.09 -3.77
N PRO A 48 7.49 -3.18 -4.70
CA PRO A 48 7.22 -3.39 -6.11
C PRO A 48 7.82 -4.67 -6.73
N GLY A 49 9.04 -5.04 -6.33
CA GLY A 49 9.70 -6.26 -6.81
C GLY A 49 8.93 -7.52 -6.43
N ARG A 50 8.64 -7.67 -5.14
CA ARG A 50 7.85 -8.78 -4.58
C ARG A 50 6.42 -8.78 -5.09
N PHE A 51 5.79 -7.62 -5.24
CA PHE A 51 4.45 -7.53 -5.79
C PHE A 51 4.40 -7.95 -7.27
N ARG A 52 5.44 -7.64 -8.05
CA ARG A 52 5.57 -8.15 -9.43
C ARG A 52 5.69 -9.68 -9.45
N GLU A 53 6.48 -10.26 -8.55
CA GLU A 53 6.59 -11.73 -8.39
C GLU A 53 5.27 -12.35 -7.93
N PHE A 54 4.53 -11.68 -7.05
CA PHE A 54 3.18 -12.04 -6.65
C PHE A 54 2.22 -12.09 -7.85
N CYS A 55 2.24 -11.08 -8.72
CA CYS A 55 1.44 -11.08 -9.95
C CYS A 55 1.81 -12.26 -10.87
N ILE A 56 3.11 -12.49 -11.09
CA ILE A 56 3.60 -13.59 -11.94
C ILE A 56 3.14 -14.94 -11.40
N SER A 57 3.23 -15.14 -10.09
CA SER A 57 2.80 -16.37 -9.42
C SER A 57 1.27 -16.52 -9.36
N ALA A 58 0.50 -15.46 -9.58
CA ALA A 58 -0.95 -15.54 -9.84
C ALA A 58 -1.28 -16.01 -11.28
N GLY A 59 -0.29 -16.00 -12.19
CA GLY A 59 -0.48 -16.22 -13.62
C GLY A 59 -0.51 -14.93 -14.45
N ALA A 60 -0.53 -13.77 -13.80
CA ALA A 60 -0.47 -12.45 -14.44
C ALA A 60 0.96 -12.05 -14.78
N LYS A 61 1.48 -12.60 -15.87
CA LYS A 61 2.90 -12.47 -16.27
C LYS A 61 3.27 -11.09 -16.80
N THR A 62 2.30 -10.33 -17.35
CA THR A 62 2.59 -9.10 -18.08
C THR A 62 1.91 -7.86 -17.51
N LEU A 63 0.93 -8.01 -16.62
CA LEU A 63 0.12 -6.93 -16.04
C LEU A 63 0.96 -5.81 -15.44
N PHE A 64 1.86 -6.16 -14.52
CA PHE A 64 2.69 -5.19 -13.80
C PHE A 64 3.55 -4.36 -14.77
N ASP A 65 4.28 -5.04 -15.65
CA ASP A 65 5.17 -4.39 -16.62
C ASP A 65 4.40 -3.58 -17.65
N THR A 66 3.21 -4.04 -18.04
CA THR A 66 2.32 -3.34 -18.97
C THR A 66 1.90 -2.00 -18.37
N ILE A 67 1.38 -1.99 -17.14
CA ILE A 67 0.99 -0.74 -16.47
C ILE A 67 2.21 0.14 -16.22
N LEU A 68 3.34 -0.44 -15.79
CA LEU A 68 4.58 0.32 -15.58
C LEU A 68 5.05 1.00 -16.87
N SER A 69 5.03 0.30 -17.99
CA SER A 69 5.39 0.85 -19.29
C SER A 69 4.44 1.98 -19.74
N ALA A 70 3.15 1.89 -19.39
CA ALA A 70 2.16 2.90 -19.74
C ALA A 70 2.33 4.20 -18.94
N VAL A 71 2.81 4.13 -17.69
CA VAL A 71 3.00 5.30 -16.82
C VAL A 71 4.42 5.85 -16.83
N THR A 72 5.34 5.23 -17.59
CA THR A 72 6.78 5.55 -17.57
C THR A 72 7.29 5.85 -18.96
N THR A 73 8.22 6.80 -19.07
CA THR A 73 8.85 7.17 -20.35
C THR A 73 10.35 7.29 -20.19
N SER A 74 11.10 7.22 -21.29
CA SER A 74 12.57 7.38 -21.29
C SER A 74 13.07 8.73 -20.78
N ARG A 75 12.16 9.72 -20.62
CA ARG A 75 12.48 11.05 -20.07
C ARG A 75 12.44 11.08 -18.54
N HIS A 76 11.91 10.05 -17.89
CA HIS A 76 11.81 10.01 -16.44
C HIS A 76 13.17 9.71 -15.80
N SER A 77 13.47 10.41 -14.71
CA SER A 77 14.63 10.10 -13.86
C SER A 77 14.45 8.74 -13.17
N THR A 78 15.55 8.17 -12.68
CA THR A 78 15.54 6.93 -11.89
C THR A 78 14.58 7.02 -10.69
N ASP A 79 14.60 8.13 -9.95
CA ASP A 79 13.69 8.33 -8.82
C ASP A 79 12.23 8.34 -9.24
N ARG A 80 11.93 8.93 -10.40
CA ARG A 80 10.58 8.97 -10.95
C ARG A 80 10.11 7.58 -11.39
N ILE A 81 11.01 6.77 -11.96
CA ILE A 81 10.74 5.37 -12.31
C ILE A 81 10.46 4.56 -11.04
N ASN A 82 11.30 4.69 -10.00
CA ASN A 82 11.13 4.00 -8.72
C ASN A 82 9.81 4.38 -8.04
N LEU A 83 9.42 5.66 -8.10
CA LEU A 83 8.13 6.12 -7.59
C LEU A 83 6.96 5.55 -8.41
N ASN A 84 7.11 5.47 -9.73
CA ASN A 84 6.10 4.87 -10.60
C ASN A 84 5.89 3.39 -10.31
N GLN A 85 6.95 2.63 -10.00
CA GLN A 85 6.82 1.22 -9.59
C GLN A 85 5.92 1.06 -8.35
N LYS A 86 6.09 1.90 -7.32
CA LYS A 86 5.21 1.93 -6.14
C LYS A 86 3.77 2.31 -6.49
N ARG A 87 3.59 3.25 -7.42
CA ARG A 87 2.26 3.65 -7.90
C ARG A 87 1.57 2.55 -8.69
N VAL A 88 2.31 1.75 -9.46
CA VAL A 88 1.75 0.60 -10.19
C VAL A 88 1.15 -0.41 -9.22
N VAL A 89 1.81 -0.71 -8.10
CA VAL A 89 1.24 -1.56 -7.03
C VAL A 89 -0.11 -1.00 -6.58
N SER A 90 -0.16 0.29 -6.24
CA SER A 90 -1.41 0.95 -5.82
C SER A 90 -2.48 0.93 -6.91
N ILE A 91 -2.12 1.14 -8.18
CA ILE A 91 -3.05 1.08 -9.31
C ILE A 91 -3.67 -0.32 -9.42
N ILE A 92 -2.87 -1.38 -9.33
CA ILE A 92 -3.35 -2.76 -9.43
C ILE A 92 -4.31 -3.10 -8.28
N TYR A 93 -3.95 -2.75 -7.04
CA TYR A 93 -4.86 -2.92 -5.90
C TYR A 93 -6.18 -2.17 -6.10
N ASN A 94 -6.13 -0.91 -6.54
CA ASN A 94 -7.34 -0.13 -6.80
C ASN A 94 -8.18 -0.75 -7.92
N MET A 95 -7.57 -1.26 -8.99
CA MET A 95 -8.29 -1.97 -10.05
C MET A 95 -8.97 -3.24 -9.52
N CYS A 96 -8.27 -4.03 -8.70
CA CYS A 96 -8.85 -5.22 -8.07
C CYS A 96 -10.01 -4.86 -7.13
N TYR A 97 -9.88 -3.79 -6.35
CA TYR A 97 -10.95 -3.29 -5.49
C TYR A 97 -12.18 -2.81 -6.29
N CYS A 98 -11.95 -2.10 -7.40
CA CYS A 98 -13.03 -1.70 -8.31
C CYS A 98 -13.74 -2.90 -8.94
N MET A 99 -13.04 -4.00 -9.20
CA MET A 99 -13.64 -5.26 -9.65
C MET A 99 -14.41 -5.97 -8.53
N SER A 100 -13.86 -5.96 -7.31
CA SER A 100 -14.43 -6.62 -6.15
C SER A 100 -14.12 -5.85 -4.86
N GLN A 101 -15.15 -5.32 -4.21
CA GLN A 101 -15.02 -4.53 -2.97
C GLN A 101 -14.53 -5.36 -1.77
N THR A 102 -14.45 -6.69 -1.88
CA THR A 102 -13.83 -7.57 -0.88
C THR A 102 -12.32 -7.60 -1.00
N CYS A 103 -11.76 -7.27 -2.17
CA CYS A 103 -10.33 -7.12 -2.41
C CYS A 103 -9.86 -5.73 -1.97
N ASN A 104 -10.02 -5.45 -0.67
CA ASN A 104 -9.83 -4.14 -0.09
C ASN A 104 -8.64 -3.94 0.87
N PRO A 105 -7.54 -4.73 0.83
CA PRO A 105 -6.45 -4.60 1.80
C PRO A 105 -5.82 -3.21 1.79
N LEU A 106 -5.51 -2.66 0.60
CA LEU A 106 -4.97 -1.31 0.47
C LEU A 106 -5.94 -0.25 1.00
N GLN A 107 -7.23 -0.41 0.71
CA GLN A 107 -8.28 0.52 1.11
C GLN A 107 -8.50 0.52 2.64
N ILE A 108 -8.33 -0.64 3.30
CA ILE A 108 -8.34 -0.74 4.76
C ILE A 108 -7.13 -0.01 5.35
N ASP A 109 -5.92 -0.32 4.87
CA ASP A 109 -4.68 0.28 5.38
C ASP A 109 -4.69 1.81 5.20
N HIS A 110 -5.13 2.28 4.04
CA HIS A 110 -5.28 3.70 3.76
C HIS A 110 -6.31 4.36 4.69
N ALA A 111 -7.46 3.73 4.92
CA ALA A 111 -8.47 4.27 5.84
C ALA A 111 -7.96 4.36 7.29
N LEU A 112 -7.21 3.35 7.74
CA LEU A 112 -6.59 3.34 9.07
C LEU A 112 -5.57 4.48 9.20
N TYR A 113 -4.75 4.70 8.17
CA TYR A 113 -3.79 5.81 8.12
C TYR A 113 -4.46 7.20 8.14
N LEU A 114 -5.52 7.40 7.36
CA LEU A 114 -6.25 8.67 7.36
C LEU A 114 -6.91 8.94 8.73
N ARG A 115 -7.45 7.89 9.36
CA ARG A 115 -8.02 7.98 10.71
C ARG A 115 -6.97 8.28 11.77
N SER A 116 -5.79 7.66 11.71
CA SER A 116 -4.69 7.96 12.64
C SER A 116 -4.15 9.38 12.44
N SER A 117 -4.27 9.92 11.22
CA SER A 117 -3.95 11.30 10.88
C SER A 117 -5.06 12.30 11.26
N GLN A 118 -6.07 11.86 12.03
CA GLN A 118 -7.17 12.70 12.53
C GLN A 118 -7.98 13.39 11.42
N ILE A 119 -8.06 12.79 10.22
CA ILE A 119 -8.94 13.30 9.18
C ILE A 119 -10.39 13.26 9.67
N ASN A 120 -11.11 14.35 9.44
CA ASN A 120 -12.50 14.46 9.83
C ASN A 120 -13.39 13.52 9.02
N GLN A 121 -14.60 13.29 9.50
CA GLN A 121 -15.52 12.34 8.88
C GLN A 121 -15.88 12.69 7.43
N GLN A 122 -16.00 13.98 7.10
CA GLN A 122 -16.30 14.42 5.73
C GLN A 122 -15.13 14.11 4.78
N GLY A 123 -13.89 14.23 5.25
CA GLY A 123 -12.69 13.88 4.50
C GLY A 123 -12.64 12.39 4.18
N LEU A 124 -12.90 11.52 5.17
CA LEU A 124 -12.96 10.07 4.95
C LEU A 124 -14.05 9.67 3.94
N GLU A 125 -15.24 10.28 4.04
CA GLU A 125 -16.33 9.99 3.11
C GLU A 125 -16.02 10.47 1.68
N THR A 126 -15.38 11.64 1.56
CA THR A 126 -14.93 12.20 0.28
C THR A 126 -13.91 11.28 -0.38
N GLU A 127 -12.90 10.84 0.38
CA GLU A 127 -11.91 9.89 -0.10
C GLU A 127 -12.57 8.57 -0.55
N HIS A 128 -13.54 8.06 0.21
CA HIS A 128 -14.28 6.84 -0.13
C HIS A 128 -15.02 6.95 -1.47
N ILE A 129 -15.70 8.08 -1.72
CA ILE A 129 -16.37 8.36 -3.00
C ILE A 129 -15.37 8.36 -4.16
N MET A 130 -14.12 8.78 -3.92
CA MET A 130 -13.03 8.78 -4.90
C MET A 130 -12.41 7.38 -5.11
N GLY A 131 -12.85 6.36 -4.37
CA GLY A 131 -12.40 4.97 -4.50
C GLY A 131 -11.15 4.62 -3.70
N HIS A 132 -10.70 5.46 -2.76
CA HIS A 132 -9.41 5.29 -2.08
C HIS A 132 -9.46 4.48 -0.77
N PRO A 133 -10.32 4.78 0.22
CA PRO A 133 -10.55 3.97 1.41
C PRO A 133 -11.86 3.17 1.35
N CYS A 134 -11.97 2.20 2.26
CA CYS A 134 -13.20 1.45 2.50
C CYS A 134 -14.31 2.34 3.09
N ALA A 135 -15.55 1.85 2.97
CA ALA A 135 -16.68 2.48 3.64
C ALA A 135 -16.48 2.54 5.16
N ARG A 136 -17.02 3.60 5.77
CA ARG A 136 -16.89 3.88 7.22
C ARG A 136 -17.20 2.68 8.13
N ARG A 137 -18.23 1.90 7.80
CA ARG A 137 -18.64 0.75 8.63
C ARG A 137 -17.52 -0.28 8.71
N THR A 138 -16.96 -0.65 7.56
CA THR A 138 -15.83 -1.58 7.47
C THR A 138 -14.65 -1.10 8.30
N VAL A 139 -14.31 0.19 8.23
CA VAL A 139 -13.20 0.77 9.02
C VAL A 139 -13.46 0.66 10.52
N ASN A 140 -14.68 0.95 10.96
CA ASN A 140 -15.05 0.82 12.37
C ASN A 140 -15.02 -0.63 12.84
N ASP A 141 -15.48 -1.56 12.01
CA ASP A 141 -15.47 -2.99 12.33
C ASP A 141 -14.03 -3.52 12.47
N VAL A 142 -13.13 -3.09 11.58
CA VAL A 142 -11.70 -3.40 11.65
C VAL A 142 -11.09 -2.82 12.93
N VAL A 143 -11.34 -1.55 13.25
CA VAL A 143 -10.80 -0.91 14.47
C VAL A 143 -11.35 -1.57 15.74
N ASN A 144 -12.64 -1.92 15.77
CA ASN A 144 -13.24 -2.63 16.89
C ASN A 144 -12.61 -4.02 17.05
N THR A 145 -12.39 -4.74 15.95
CA THR A 145 -11.71 -6.05 15.96
C THR A 145 -10.27 -5.93 16.48
N LEU A 146 -9.54 -4.90 16.04
CA LEU A 146 -8.18 -4.62 16.51
C LEU A 146 -8.19 -4.31 18.01
N SER A 147 -9.12 -3.49 18.48
CA SER A 147 -9.27 -3.14 19.90
C SER A 147 -9.58 -4.37 20.77
N GLN A 148 -10.48 -5.25 20.31
CA GLN A 148 -10.82 -6.49 21.01
C GLN A 148 -9.63 -7.46 21.09
N LYS A 149 -8.82 -7.53 20.02
CA LYS A 149 -7.63 -8.40 19.97
C LYS A 149 -6.38 -7.81 20.61
N HIS A 150 -6.41 -6.51 20.94
CA HIS A 150 -5.23 -5.79 21.41
C HIS A 150 -4.64 -6.39 22.67
N GLY A 151 -5.47 -6.77 23.65
CA GLY A 151 -5.00 -7.37 24.90
C GLY A 151 -4.21 -8.65 24.65
N GLN A 152 -4.77 -9.60 23.89
CA GLN A 152 -4.09 -10.85 23.57
C GLN A 152 -2.80 -10.62 22.77
N SER A 153 -2.85 -9.76 21.75
CA SER A 153 -1.66 -9.46 20.94
C SER A 153 -0.54 -8.81 21.76
N PHE A 154 -0.89 -7.99 22.74
CA PHE A 154 0.07 -7.38 23.65
C PHE A 154 0.67 -8.42 24.59
N GLU A 155 -0.15 -9.30 25.18
CA GLU A 155 0.34 -10.41 26.01
C GLU A 155 1.28 -11.35 25.23
N ASP A 156 0.92 -11.73 24.01
CA ASP A 156 1.75 -12.56 23.14
C ASP A 156 3.11 -11.89 22.86
N PHE A 157 3.09 -10.58 22.59
CA PHE A 157 4.31 -9.79 22.39
C PHE A 157 5.19 -9.75 23.65
N ILE A 158 4.61 -9.51 24.84
CA ILE A 158 5.35 -9.52 26.11
C ILE A 158 5.96 -10.90 26.38
N ASN A 159 5.20 -11.98 26.13
CA ASN A 159 5.70 -13.34 26.28
C ASN A 159 6.88 -13.63 25.34
N GLU A 160 6.79 -13.16 24.10
CA GLU A 160 7.87 -13.30 23.11
C GLU A 160 9.12 -12.49 23.53
N ALA A 161 8.94 -11.24 23.94
CA ALA A 161 10.01 -10.39 24.44
C ALA A 161 10.71 -11.00 25.67
N THR A 162 9.93 -11.57 26.59
CA THR A 162 10.45 -12.30 27.77
C THR A 162 11.28 -13.51 27.35
N ARG A 163 10.76 -14.32 26.42
CA ARG A 163 11.45 -15.52 25.91
C ARG A 163 12.79 -15.19 25.27
N HIS A 164 12.85 -14.11 24.50
CA HIS A 164 14.06 -13.70 23.80
C HIS A 164 14.93 -12.71 24.59
N LYS A 165 14.53 -12.37 25.83
CA LYS A 165 15.22 -11.41 26.70
C LYS A 165 15.44 -10.05 26.04
N TRP A 166 14.41 -9.56 25.35
CA TRP A 166 14.42 -8.24 24.75
C TRP A 166 14.31 -7.16 25.83
N LEU A 167 15.06 -6.08 25.66
CA LEU A 167 14.85 -4.84 26.42
C LEU A 167 13.67 -4.09 25.80
N LEU A 168 12.65 -3.79 26.61
CA LEU A 168 11.49 -3.03 26.16
C LEU A 168 11.61 -1.59 26.66
N VAL A 169 11.72 -0.65 25.72
CA VAL A 169 11.73 0.79 26.04
C VAL A 169 10.35 1.35 25.69
N LEU A 170 9.57 1.72 26.70
CA LEU A 170 8.30 2.38 26.49
C LEU A 170 8.52 3.89 26.36
N ILE A 171 8.32 4.41 25.15
CA ILE A 171 8.36 5.84 24.88
C ILE A 171 6.93 6.38 24.94
N ILE A 172 6.61 7.05 26.05
CA ILE A 172 5.36 7.79 26.20
C ILE A 172 5.64 9.24 25.84
N ASP A 173 5.18 9.66 24.66
CA ASP A 173 5.29 11.05 24.21
C ASP A 173 3.91 11.62 23.87
N ASP A 174 3.68 12.87 24.25
CA ASP A 174 2.47 13.62 23.92
C ASP A 174 2.63 14.25 22.53
N TYR A 175 2.57 13.40 21.50
CA TYR A 175 2.66 13.81 20.10
C TYR A 175 1.56 14.78 19.66
N THR A 176 0.54 15.05 20.48
CA THR A 176 -0.55 15.98 20.13
C THR A 176 -0.10 17.45 20.12
N SER A 177 1.05 17.77 20.73
CA SER A 177 1.54 19.15 20.83
C SER A 177 2.53 19.58 19.73
N ILE A 178 3.01 18.67 18.87
CA ILE A 178 4.04 18.99 17.85
C ILE A 178 3.47 19.80 16.67
N HIS A 179 2.16 19.68 16.39
CA HIS A 179 1.50 20.39 15.29
C HIS A 179 0.82 21.71 15.67
N THR A 180 1.00 22.20 16.90
CA THR A 180 0.67 23.60 17.14
C THR A 180 1.67 24.48 16.39
N LYS A 181 1.25 25.09 15.27
CA LYS A 181 1.98 26.21 14.65
C LYS A 181 2.07 27.34 15.69
N ARG A 182 3.04 27.27 16.60
CA ARG A 182 3.47 28.42 17.36
C ARG A 182 4.23 29.30 16.39
N ARG A 183 3.56 30.31 15.83
CA ARG A 183 4.24 31.44 15.22
C ARG A 183 5.15 32.00 16.33
N PRO A 184 6.48 31.97 16.22
CA PRO A 184 7.34 32.52 17.26
C PRO A 184 7.03 34.01 17.33
N GLN A 185 6.36 34.44 18.41
CA GLN A 185 6.19 35.87 18.69
C GLN A 185 7.39 36.41 19.49
N GLU A 186 8.25 35.53 20.03
CA GLU A 186 9.40 35.88 20.85
C GLU A 186 10.62 34.99 20.51
N GLU A 187 11.83 35.55 20.60
CA GLU A 187 13.11 34.87 20.43
C GLU A 187 13.48 34.01 21.65
N ARG A 188 12.63 33.03 22.00
CA ARG A 188 12.97 32.04 23.02
C ARG A 188 12.86 30.63 22.46
N ALA A 189 13.90 29.83 22.67
CA ALA A 189 13.86 28.40 22.39
C ALA A 189 12.76 27.74 23.25
N SER A 190 11.98 26.84 22.64
CA SER A 190 10.97 26.07 23.36
C SER A 190 11.66 25.08 24.31
N GLU A 191 11.38 25.16 25.61
CA GLU A 191 11.76 24.10 26.55
C GLU A 191 10.87 22.87 26.33
N ALA A 192 11.49 21.68 26.28
CA ALA A 192 10.77 20.42 26.20
C ALA A 192 9.96 20.22 27.48
N LYS A 193 8.64 20.09 27.35
CA LYS A 193 7.72 19.90 28.47
C LYS A 193 7.68 18.41 28.82
N THR A 194 8.70 17.98 29.58
CA THR A 194 8.76 16.71 30.32
C THR A 194 8.61 15.43 29.47
N MET A 195 9.73 14.82 29.10
CA MET A 195 9.77 13.45 28.55
C MET A 195 9.81 12.45 29.72
N CYS A 196 8.95 11.43 29.73
CA CYS A 196 9.03 10.32 30.66
C CYS A 196 9.39 9.06 29.89
N THR A 197 10.58 8.53 30.15
CA THR A 197 11.01 7.21 29.66
C THR A 197 10.84 6.22 30.81
N ILE A 198 10.09 5.14 30.58
CA ILE A 198 10.01 4.02 31.52
C ILE A 198 10.76 2.85 30.88
N GLU A 199 11.81 2.40 31.55
CA GLU A 199 12.57 1.18 31.20
C GLU A 199 11.95 0.00 31.95
N LEU A 200 11.56 -1.06 31.23
CA LEU A 200 10.99 -2.29 31.78
C LEU A 200 11.80 -3.51 31.36
#